data_AF-A0A4P5WN88-F1
#
_entry.id   AF-A0A4P5WN88-F1
#
_cell.length_a   1.000
_cell.length_b   1.000
_cell.length_c   1.000
_cell.angle_alpha   90.00
_cell.angle_beta   90.00
_cell.angle_gamma   90.00
#
_symmetry.space_group_name_H-M   'P 1'
#
loop_
_entity.id
_entity.type
_entity.pdbx_description
1 polymer ?
#
loop_
_entity_poly.entity_id
_entity_poly.type
_entity_poly.pdbx_seq_one_letter_code
_entity_poly.pdbx_strand_id
1 'polypeptide(L)'
;MPFNTPASTRFFRHSRKARPVNSPLNQLADSSCGGGPGSVPVFNCIVILTRDPQTGKIHGKVANLAGISGEATSERDLLFLLTRRFRELLQTCSRENRPIPWLDPPETPGPGEQQRFIPIHL
;
A
#
# COMPACT_ATOMS: atom_id res chain seq x y z
N MET A 1 80.43 -16.67 -14.79
CA MET A 1 80.34 -15.23 -15.13
C MET A 1 80.55 -15.13 -16.64
N PRO A 2 79.63 -14.53 -17.44
CA PRO A 2 79.31 -13.10 -17.37
C PRO A 2 77.82 -12.71 -17.58
N PHE A 3 77.48 -11.54 -17.02
CA PHE A 3 76.53 -10.49 -17.42
C PHE A 3 75.73 -10.64 -18.73
N ASN A 4 74.42 -10.32 -18.72
CA ASN A 4 73.91 -8.97 -18.98
C ASN A 4 72.36 -8.96 -19.19
N THR A 5 71.66 -8.04 -18.54
CA THR A 5 70.24 -7.64 -18.80
C THR A 5 70.19 -6.76 -20.07
N PRO A 6 69.09 -6.66 -20.87
CA PRO A 6 67.92 -5.84 -20.48
C PRO A 6 66.53 -6.27 -21.03
N ALA A 7 65.51 -5.73 -20.35
CA ALA A 7 64.20 -5.27 -20.85
C ALA A 7 63.46 -6.05 -21.94
N SER A 8 62.32 -6.65 -21.57
CA SER A 8 61.19 -6.74 -22.50
C SER A 8 59.85 -6.56 -21.78
N THR A 9 59.22 -5.46 -22.15
CA THR A 9 57.92 -4.92 -21.75
C THR A 9 56.83 -5.98 -21.68
N ARG A 10 56.37 -6.33 -20.47
CA ARG A 10 55.13 -7.10 -20.29
C ARG A 10 53.93 -6.20 -20.58
N PHE A 11 53.32 -6.44 -21.72
CA PHE A 11 52.00 -5.93 -22.07
C PHE A 11 50.98 -6.37 -21.02
N PHE A 12 50.42 -5.40 -20.29
CA PHE A 12 49.23 -5.57 -19.46
C PHE A 12 48.02 -5.79 -20.38
N ARG A 13 47.67 -7.05 -20.64
CA ARG A 13 46.37 -7.39 -21.21
C ARG A 13 45.46 -7.80 -20.06
N HIS A 14 44.51 -6.93 -19.75
CA HIS A 14 43.42 -7.21 -18.83
C HIS A 14 42.65 -8.45 -19.31
N SER A 15 42.97 -9.60 -18.75
CA SER A 15 42.13 -10.79 -18.90
C SER A 15 40.91 -10.57 -18.02
N ARG A 16 39.80 -10.17 -18.65
CA ARG A 16 38.48 -10.17 -18.05
C ARG A 16 38.20 -11.58 -17.56
N LYS A 17 38.31 -11.78 -16.24
CA LYS A 17 37.84 -13.00 -15.59
C LYS A 17 36.32 -13.04 -15.80
N ALA A 18 35.88 -13.81 -16.78
CA ALA A 18 34.48 -14.10 -16.98
C ALA A 18 33.95 -14.71 -15.69
N ARG A 19 33.06 -13.99 -15.00
CA ARG A 19 32.26 -14.58 -13.92
C ARG A 19 31.33 -15.61 -14.57
N PRO A 20 31.25 -16.84 -14.04
CA PRO A 20 30.26 -17.79 -14.51
C PRO A 20 28.87 -17.22 -14.28
N VAL A 21 28.08 -17.23 -15.36
CA VAL A 21 26.66 -16.92 -15.40
C VAL A 21 25.90 -18.01 -14.65
N ASN A 22 25.86 -17.92 -13.33
CA ASN A 22 24.81 -18.57 -12.58
C ASN A 22 23.76 -17.50 -12.35
N SER A 23 22.85 -17.38 -13.32
CA SER A 23 21.58 -16.71 -13.15
C SER A 23 20.64 -17.64 -12.40
N PRO A 24 20.36 -17.44 -11.10
CA PRO A 24 19.07 -17.76 -10.54
C PRO A 24 18.15 -16.54 -10.71
N LEU A 25 18.06 -15.97 -11.92
CA LEU A 25 17.11 -14.90 -12.24
C LEU A 25 15.69 -15.46 -12.46
N ASN A 26 15.39 -16.58 -11.80
CA ASN A 26 14.09 -17.24 -11.76
C ASN A 26 13.77 -17.80 -10.37
N GLN A 27 14.52 -17.40 -9.34
CA GLN A 27 13.99 -17.47 -7.97
C GLN A 27 13.12 -16.24 -7.76
N LEU A 28 11.89 -16.33 -8.28
CA LEU A 28 10.76 -15.60 -7.72
C LEU A 28 10.66 -16.07 -6.27
N ALA A 29 11.41 -15.41 -5.38
CA ALA A 29 11.21 -15.53 -3.95
C ALA A 29 9.75 -15.15 -3.74
N ASP A 30 8.99 -16.12 -3.24
CA ASP A 30 7.59 -16.09 -2.88
C ASP A 30 7.04 -14.68 -2.75
N SER A 31 6.08 -14.33 -3.60
CA SER A 31 5.09 -13.31 -3.26
C SER A 31 4.26 -13.82 -2.07
N SER A 32 4.91 -13.90 -0.92
CA SER A 32 4.29 -14.17 0.37
C SER A 32 3.62 -12.86 0.77
N CYS A 33 2.33 -12.73 0.43
CA CYS A 33 1.45 -11.79 1.11
C CYS A 33 1.58 -12.10 2.61
N GLY A 34 2.30 -11.23 3.32
CA GLY A 34 2.93 -11.54 4.60
C GLY A 34 1.99 -12.17 5.62
N GLY A 35 2.25 -13.44 5.93
CA GLY A 35 1.64 -14.20 7.01
C GLY A 35 2.66 -14.58 8.09
N GLY A 36 3.70 -13.76 8.29
CA GLY A 36 4.65 -13.96 9.39
C GLY A 36 4.09 -13.39 10.71
N PRO A 37 4.53 -13.90 11.88
CA PRO A 37 4.22 -13.27 13.17
C PRO A 37 4.80 -11.84 13.16
N GLY A 38 3.93 -10.84 12.99
CA GLY A 38 4.30 -9.44 12.74
C GLY A 38 3.61 -8.79 11.52
N SER A 39 2.72 -9.50 10.81
CA SER A 39 1.94 -8.91 9.72
C SER A 39 0.93 -7.88 10.26
N VAL A 40 1.07 -6.64 9.79
CA VAL A 40 0.19 -5.52 10.11
C VAL A 40 -1.16 -5.73 9.41
N PRO A 41 -2.27 -5.88 10.13
CA PRO A 41 -3.56 -6.16 9.48
C PRO A 41 -3.99 -4.99 8.60
N VAL A 42 -4.52 -5.32 7.41
CA VAL A 42 -4.97 -4.35 6.40
C VAL A 42 -6.48 -4.45 6.24
N PHE A 43 -7.16 -3.32 6.35
CA PHE A 43 -8.61 -3.19 6.20
C PHE A 43 -8.95 -2.25 5.06
N ASN A 44 -9.93 -2.61 4.24
CA ASN A 44 -10.39 -1.74 3.15
C ASN A 44 -11.48 -0.81 3.68
N CYS A 45 -11.21 0.50 3.72
CA CYS A 45 -12.24 1.52 3.93
C CYS A 45 -12.87 1.85 2.57
N ILE A 46 -14.15 1.53 2.42
CA ILE A 46 -14.89 1.83 1.19
C ILE A 46 -15.66 3.11 1.44
N VAL A 47 -15.35 4.16 0.68
CA VAL A 47 -16.00 5.47 0.82
C VAL A 47 -16.83 5.75 -0.40
N ILE A 48 -18.08 6.15 -0.20
CA ILE A 48 -18.94 6.69 -1.25
C ILE A 48 -18.96 8.20 -1.07
N LEU A 49 -18.72 8.92 -2.16
CA LEU A 49 -18.62 10.37 -2.24
C LEU A 49 -19.73 10.92 -3.13
N THR A 50 -20.39 11.97 -2.68
CA THR A 50 -21.45 12.65 -3.41
C THR A 50 -21.20 14.14 -3.33
N ARG A 51 -21.14 14.81 -4.48
CA ARG A 51 -20.96 16.26 -4.51
C ARG A 51 -22.33 16.94 -4.51
N ASP A 52 -22.51 17.88 -3.61
CA ASP A 52 -23.71 18.70 -3.55
C ASP A 52 -23.66 19.78 -4.65
N PRO A 53 -24.61 19.79 -5.60
CA PRO A 53 -24.65 20.78 -6.67
C PRO A 53 -25.02 22.19 -6.20
N GLN A 54 -25.67 22.35 -5.04
CA GLN A 54 -26.10 23.66 -4.52
C GLN A 54 -24.99 24.34 -3.73
N THR A 55 -24.34 23.61 -2.83
CA THR A 55 -23.32 24.15 -1.93
C THR A 55 -21.89 23.96 -2.45
N GLY A 56 -21.70 23.05 -3.41
CA GLY A 56 -20.39 22.65 -3.93
C GLY A 56 -19.57 21.78 -2.96
N LYS A 57 -20.08 21.54 -1.73
CA LYS A 57 -19.46 20.65 -0.74
C LYS A 57 -19.51 19.21 -1.19
N ILE A 58 -18.63 18.41 -0.61
CA ILE A 58 -18.55 16.98 -0.85
C ILE A 58 -19.03 16.29 0.42
N HIS A 59 -20.03 15.44 0.27
CA HIS A 59 -20.52 14.55 1.29
C HIS A 59 -19.89 13.18 1.09
N GLY A 60 -19.58 12.50 2.18
CA GLY A 60 -19.04 11.15 2.11
C GLY A 60 -19.52 10.28 3.24
N LYS A 61 -19.63 8.99 2.94
CA LYS A 61 -20.01 7.94 3.91
C LYS A 61 -19.17 6.70 3.68
N VAL A 62 -18.90 5.97 4.75
CA VAL A 62 -18.24 4.68 4.67
C VAL A 62 -19.30 3.62 4.34
N ALA A 63 -19.09 2.88 3.25
CA ALA A 63 -20.04 1.90 2.74
C ALA A 63 -20.00 0.56 3.51
N ASN A 64 -18.86 0.23 4.12
CA ASN A 64 -18.66 -1.04 4.82
C ASN A 64 -18.85 -0.97 6.34
N LEU A 65 -19.08 0.23 6.90
CA LEU A 65 -19.37 0.43 8.32
C LEU A 65 -20.45 1.49 8.48
N ALA A 66 -21.48 1.16 9.28
CA ALA A 66 -22.52 2.12 9.61
C ALA A 66 -22.01 3.26 10.50
N GLY A 67 -22.64 4.43 10.37
CA GLY A 67 -22.45 5.55 11.30
C GLY A 67 -21.19 6.39 11.07
N ILE A 68 -20.40 6.14 10.03
CA ILE A 68 -19.28 7.00 9.64
C ILE A 68 -19.64 7.77 8.37
N SER A 69 -19.93 9.05 8.53
CA SER A 69 -20.19 9.99 7.44
C SER A 69 -19.66 11.38 7.77
N GLY A 70 -19.55 12.23 6.77
CA GLY A 70 -19.11 13.62 6.94
C GLY A 70 -19.31 14.46 5.69
N GLU A 71 -18.99 15.74 5.83
CA GLU A 71 -18.95 16.70 4.73
C GLU A 71 -17.66 17.51 4.80
N ALA A 72 -17.13 17.91 3.65
CA ALA A 72 -16.01 18.83 3.56
C ALA A 72 -16.07 19.65 2.27
N THR A 73 -15.24 20.69 2.19
CA THR A 73 -15.08 21.50 0.97
C THR A 73 -14.16 20.86 -0.06
N SER A 74 -13.33 19.89 0.36
CA SER A 74 -12.37 19.18 -0.50
C SER A 74 -12.44 17.66 -0.27
N GLU A 75 -12.28 16.88 -1.34
CA GLU A 75 -12.28 15.41 -1.27
C GLU A 75 -11.19 14.92 -0.30
N ARG A 76 -10.00 15.53 -0.37
CA ARG A 76 -8.88 15.20 0.51
C ARG A 76 -9.23 15.32 2.00
N ASP A 77 -9.87 16.41 2.40
CA ASP A 77 -10.21 16.66 3.81
C ASP A 77 -11.28 15.67 4.30
N LEU A 78 -12.26 15.38 3.45
CA LEU A 78 -13.30 14.40 3.72
C LEU A 78 -12.70 12.98 3.87
N LEU A 79 -11.85 12.56 2.94
CA LEU A 79 -11.19 11.25 3.01
C LEU A 79 -10.31 11.15 4.25
N PHE A 80 -9.59 12.22 4.62
CA PHE A 80 -8.79 12.24 5.85
C PHE A 80 -9.67 12.09 7.10
N LEU A 81 -10.81 12.80 7.16
CA LEU A 81 -11.77 12.69 8.24
C LEU A 81 -12.34 11.27 8.35
N LEU A 82 -12.84 10.70 7.24
CA LEU A 82 -13.47 9.38 7.24
C LEU A 82 -12.46 8.27 7.56
N THR A 83 -11.26 8.30 6.98
CA THR A 83 -10.22 7.30 7.26
C THR A 83 -9.72 7.37 8.70
N ARG A 84 -9.67 8.56 9.31
CA ARG A 84 -9.35 8.72 10.73
C ARG A 84 -10.42 8.06 11.60
N ARG A 85 -11.70 8.39 11.37
CA ARG A 85 -12.83 7.81 12.12
C ARG A 85 -12.92 6.30 12.00
N PHE A 86 -12.70 5.79 10.78
CA PHE A 86 -12.63 4.36 10.50
C PHE A 86 -11.54 3.67 11.32
N ARG A 87 -10.32 4.24 11.33
CA ARG A 87 -9.18 3.71 12.10
C ARG A 87 -9.46 3.72 13.60
N GLU A 88 -10.02 4.80 14.13
CA GLU A 88 -10.40 4.93 15.54
C GLU A 88 -11.40 3.83 15.97
N LEU A 89 -12.38 3.52 15.12
CA LEU A 89 -13.34 2.44 15.35
C LEU A 89 -12.64 1.08 15.34
N LEU A 90 -11.83 0.80 14.32
CA LEU A 90 -11.10 -0.46 14.23
C LEU A 90 -10.17 -0.71 15.42
N GLN A 91 -9.42 0.33 15.83
CA GLN A 91 -8.56 0.26 17.03
C GLN A 91 -9.38 0.00 18.30
N THR A 92 -10.57 0.58 18.40
CA THR A 92 -11.47 0.35 19.53
C THR A 92 -11.97 -1.09 19.55
N CYS A 93 -12.47 -1.62 18.43
CA CYS A 93 -12.88 -3.03 18.31
C CYS A 93 -11.72 -3.98 18.63
N SER A 94 -10.53 -3.70 18.12
CA SER A 94 -9.34 -4.51 18.39
C SER A 94 -8.94 -4.49 19.87
N ARG A 95 -8.95 -3.32 20.51
CA ARG A 95 -8.61 -3.16 21.93
C ARG A 95 -9.63 -3.85 22.84
N GLU A 96 -10.89 -3.79 22.48
CA GLU A 96 -11.99 -4.38 23.25
C GLU A 96 -12.27 -5.85 22.91
N ASN A 97 -11.48 -6.42 22.00
CA ASN A 97 -11.64 -7.76 21.44
C ASN A 97 -13.08 -8.04 20.96
N ARG A 98 -13.71 -7.03 20.36
CA ARG A 98 -15.06 -7.11 19.80
C ARG A 98 -15.00 -7.27 18.28
N PRO A 99 -15.97 -7.98 17.68
CA PRO A 99 -16.09 -8.03 16.24
C PRO A 99 -16.36 -6.64 15.68
N ILE A 100 -15.77 -6.35 14.53
CA ILE A 100 -16.02 -5.12 13.79
C ILE A 100 -17.42 -5.23 13.16
N PRO A 101 -18.29 -4.21 13.31
CA PRO A 101 -19.68 -4.25 12.82
C PRO A 101 -19.77 -3.99 11.31
N TRP A 102 -19.21 -4.90 10.52
CA TRP A 102 -19.23 -4.82 9.07
C TRP A 102 -20.64 -4.81 8.51
N LEU A 103 -20.84 -4.02 7.45
CA LEU A 103 -22.02 -4.09 6.59
C LEU A 103 -21.76 -5.10 5.47
N ASP A 104 -22.62 -6.12 5.38
CA ASP A 104 -22.58 -7.14 4.34
C ASP A 104 -23.99 -7.37 3.76
N PRO A 105 -24.25 -7.01 2.48
CA PRO A 105 -23.30 -6.42 1.53
C PRO A 105 -22.96 -4.96 1.88
N PRO A 106 -21.75 -4.47 1.54
CA PRO A 106 -21.42 -3.07 1.64
C PRO A 106 -22.38 -2.23 0.81
N GLU A 107 -22.60 -0.98 1.23
CA GLU A 107 -23.45 -0.07 0.49
C GLU A 107 -22.90 0.15 -0.94
N THR A 108 -23.81 0.21 -1.92
CA THR A 108 -23.46 0.38 -3.33
C THR A 108 -23.63 1.85 -3.71
N PRO A 109 -22.68 2.45 -4.45
CA PRO A 109 -22.82 3.83 -4.92
C PRO A 109 -24.02 3.97 -5.87
N GLY A 110 -24.80 5.03 -5.66
CA GLY A 110 -25.88 5.43 -6.55
C GLY A 110 -25.40 6.21 -7.79
N PRO A 111 -26.34 6.63 -8.66
CA PRO A 111 -26.03 7.44 -9.84
C PRO A 111 -25.39 8.77 -9.47
N GLY A 112 -24.20 9.06 -10.02
CA GLY A 112 -23.46 10.30 -9.75
C GLY A 112 -22.62 10.27 -8.47
N GLU A 113 -22.66 9.18 -7.71
CA GLU A 113 -21.78 8.95 -6.57
C GLU A 113 -20.46 8.31 -7.02
N GLN A 114 -19.37 8.60 -6.33
CA GLN A 114 -18.05 8.04 -6.60
C GLN A 114 -17.62 7.14 -5.45
N GLN A 115 -17.13 5.94 -5.79
CA GLN A 115 -16.58 5.01 -4.82
C GLN A 115 -15.05 5.11 -4.77
N ARG A 116 -14.50 5.15 -3.57
CA ARG A 116 -13.06 5.11 -3.28
C ARG A 116 -12.77 3.94 -2.37
N PHE A 117 -11.68 3.24 -2.67
CA PHE A 117 -11.14 2.18 -1.83
C PHE A 117 -9.85 2.67 -1.21
N ILE A 118 -9.79 2.68 0.12
CA ILE A 118 -8.64 3.16 0.86
C ILE A 118 -8.15 2.03 1.77
N PRO A 119 -6.98 1.44 1.49
CA PRO A 119 -6.39 0.45 2.39
C PRO A 119 -5.89 1.16 3.66
N ILE A 120 -6.22 0.59 4.80
CA ILE A 120 -5.88 1.10 6.13
C ILE A 120 -5.13 0.01 6.90
N HIS A 121 -3.91 0.34 7.30
CA HIS A 121 -3.07 -0.49 8.15
C HIS A 121 -3.30 -0.11 9.62
N LEU A 122 -3.39 -1.10 10.53
CA LEU A 122 -3.52 -0.88 11.98
C LEU A 122 -2.26 -1.23 12.76
#